data_AF-A0A839U672-F1
#
_entry.id   AF-A0A839U672-F1
#
_cell.length_a   1.000
_cell.length_b   1.000
_cell.length_c   1.000
_cell.angle_alpha   90.00
_cell.angle_beta   90.00
_cell.angle_gamma   90.00
#
_symmetry.space_group_name_H-M   'P 1'
#
loop_
_entity.id
_entity.type
_entity.pdbx_description
1 polymer ?
#
loop_
_entity_poly.entity_id
_entity_poly.type
_entity_poly.pdbx_seq_one_letter_code
_entity_poly.pdbx_strand_id
1 'polypeptide(L)'
;MIYKAVSSIAIRSLRRFVRFLYHDLRVFKAWSDRRFSARSSITEYHVGEKKNAGEVYAIYLIWQPAGFPWYVKNTLSALNDLGINVIAVVNHPLNDEQLSELRRHCAHLLIRDNAGFDMGGYRDATLFIRETLKPSRVCYLNDSVYCFREGLIDLFRKLANSAADIAAPFENHEYSYHIQSFCFSVSGRIFLSEEFKTFWQNYLPVDSRVWAIDKGEKGLSNAIVPIAERIDVFYTPDHLRPFLLDLPLDELQRLNRYFPRLVRHKEGELQKLSKSQLVTELCRLVAIRSQIHTGAFLYQRFMGCPMMKRDLYYRLQFSLDEIEENLREVRENDDHFGDILADMQKKGTGRDLSYWNMAKFAEGLL
;
A
#
# COMPACT_ATOMS: atom_id res chain seq x y z
N MET A 1 22.93 -2.39 18.15
CA MET A 1 23.47 -1.92 19.44
C MET A 1 24.69 -1.03 19.17
N ILE A 2 24.47 0.13 18.53
CA ILE A 2 25.49 1.18 18.29
C ILE A 2 24.78 2.53 18.47
N TYR A 3 24.25 2.79 19.67
CA TYR A 3 23.78 4.11 20.10
C TYR A 3 23.83 4.12 21.63
N LYS A 4 25.05 4.18 22.17
CA LYS A 4 25.29 4.65 23.53
C LYS A 4 26.38 5.69 23.44
N ALA A 5 26.08 6.90 23.92
CA ALA A 5 26.91 8.11 23.98
C ALA A 5 26.79 9.15 22.84
N VAL A 6 25.58 9.46 22.37
CA VAL A 6 25.29 10.81 21.84
C VAL A 6 24.20 11.41 22.71
N SER A 7 24.40 12.64 23.20
CA SER A 7 23.44 13.29 24.11
C SER A 7 22.05 13.37 23.47
N SER A 8 21.01 13.08 24.25
CA SER A 8 19.61 13.06 23.78
C SER A 8 19.18 14.39 23.13
N ILE A 9 19.82 15.50 23.51
CA ILE A 9 19.63 16.84 22.97
C ILE A 9 20.21 16.97 21.55
N ALA A 10 21.45 16.50 21.32
CA ALA A 10 22.06 16.54 20.00
C ALA A 10 21.30 15.68 18.98
N ILE A 11 20.77 14.53 19.41
CA ILE A 11 19.90 13.68 18.59
C ILE A 11 18.59 14.39 18.24
N ARG A 12 17.95 15.08 19.19
CA ARG A 12 16.70 15.84 18.94
C ARG A 12 16.92 17.01 17.97
N SER A 13 17.99 17.77 18.12
CA SER A 13 18.32 18.88 17.22
C SER A 13 18.63 18.38 15.81
N LEU A 14 19.36 17.28 15.69
CA LEU A 14 19.64 16.64 14.39
C LEU A 14 18.36 16.14 13.71
N ARG A 15 17.46 15.49 14.45
CA ARG A 15 16.15 15.04 13.92
C ARG A 15 15.30 16.20 13.42
N ARG A 16 15.23 17.29 14.19
CA ARG A 16 14.54 18.53 13.77
C ARG A 16 15.14 19.10 12.49
N PHE A 17 16.47 19.15 12.39
CA PHE A 17 17.16 19.64 11.20
C PHE A 17 16.93 18.76 9.96
N VAL A 18 16.97 17.44 10.11
CA VAL A 18 16.65 16.49 9.03
C VAL A 18 15.20 16.65 8.57
N ARG A 19 14.26 16.76 9.51
CA ARG A 19 12.85 17.04 9.19
C ARG A 19 12.68 18.37 8.45
N PHE A 20 13.36 19.42 8.89
CA PHE A 20 13.32 20.71 8.21
C PHE A 20 13.79 20.60 6.75
N LEU A 21 14.96 20.00 6.52
CA LEU A 21 15.53 19.89 5.16
C LEU A 21 14.73 18.99 4.22
N TYR A 22 14.23 17.85 4.72
CA TYR A 22 13.66 16.80 3.88
C TYR A 22 12.13 16.72 3.93
N HIS A 23 11.48 17.54 4.76
CA HIS A 23 10.03 17.66 4.83
C HIS A 23 9.61 19.13 4.74
N ASP A 24 9.95 19.97 5.72
CA ASP A 24 9.39 21.33 5.82
C ASP A 24 9.75 22.20 4.60
N LEU A 25 11.00 22.13 4.12
CA LEU A 25 11.42 22.82 2.89
C LEU A 25 10.68 22.31 1.64
N ARG A 26 10.41 21.00 1.56
CA ARG A 26 9.68 20.41 0.42
C ARG A 26 8.23 20.84 0.44
N VAL A 27 7.62 20.93 1.62
CA VAL A 27 6.26 21.45 1.80
C VAL A 27 6.19 22.92 1.39
N PHE A 28 7.13 23.76 1.86
CA PHE A 28 7.19 25.17 1.49
C PHE A 28 7.36 25.36 -0.03
N LYS A 29 8.27 24.58 -0.64
CA LYS A 29 8.47 24.58 -2.09
C LYS A 29 7.18 24.22 -2.82
N ALA A 30 6.54 23.10 -2.48
CA ALA A 30 5.31 22.66 -3.14
C ALA A 30 4.18 23.69 -2.98
N TRP A 31 4.06 24.32 -1.80
CA TRP A 31 3.09 25.39 -1.57
C TRP A 31 3.36 26.61 -2.46
N SER A 32 4.63 27.01 -2.56
CA SER A 32 5.06 28.10 -3.43
C SER A 32 4.78 27.76 -4.89
N ASP A 33 5.18 26.58 -5.34
CA ASP A 33 4.95 26.11 -6.71
C ASP A 33 3.45 26.11 -7.03
N ARG A 34 2.59 25.56 -6.17
CA ARG A 34 1.13 25.59 -6.36
C ARG A 34 0.56 27.01 -6.45
N ARG A 35 1.12 27.97 -5.72
CA ARG A 35 0.64 29.35 -5.69
C ARG A 35 1.08 30.17 -6.90
N PHE A 36 2.28 29.89 -7.42
CA PHE A 36 2.92 30.71 -8.45
C PHE A 36 3.09 30.00 -9.80
N SER A 37 2.82 28.70 -9.88
CA SER A 37 2.92 27.86 -11.07
C SER A 37 1.63 27.07 -11.29
N ALA A 38 1.06 27.18 -12.48
CA ALA A 38 -0.09 26.37 -12.92
C ALA A 38 0.34 25.07 -13.62
N ARG A 39 1.58 24.61 -13.39
CA ARG A 39 2.13 23.46 -14.11
C ARG A 39 1.42 22.18 -13.67
N SER A 40 0.76 21.52 -14.62
CA SER A 40 0.24 20.17 -14.44
C SER A 40 1.40 19.19 -14.25
N SER A 41 1.27 18.28 -13.29
CA SER A 41 2.16 17.13 -13.16
C SER A 41 1.95 16.10 -14.27
N ILE A 42 0.76 16.07 -14.90
CA ILE A 42 0.51 15.26 -16.10
C ILE A 42 1.31 15.85 -17.26
N THR A 43 2.32 15.11 -17.72
CA THR A 43 3.16 15.48 -18.86
C THR A 43 2.58 14.98 -20.17
N GLU A 44 1.94 13.80 -20.16
CA GLU A 44 1.33 13.20 -21.34
C GLU A 44 0.04 12.47 -20.99
N TYR A 45 -0.88 12.45 -21.95
CA TYR A 45 -2.12 11.69 -21.89
C TYR A 45 -2.29 10.87 -23.16
N HIS A 46 -2.62 9.59 -22.99
CA HIS A 46 -2.88 8.67 -24.08
C HIS A 46 -4.20 7.93 -23.86
N VAL A 47 -4.95 7.76 -24.95
CA VAL A 47 -6.13 6.87 -24.95
C VAL A 47 -5.63 5.44 -25.14
N GLY A 48 -6.05 4.55 -24.25
CA GLY A 48 -5.72 3.14 -24.33
C GLY A 48 -6.70 2.37 -25.23
N GLU A 49 -6.32 1.14 -25.55
CA GLU A 49 -7.02 0.27 -26.50
C GLU A 49 -8.06 -0.62 -25.83
N LYS A 50 -8.00 -0.74 -24.49
CA LYS A 50 -8.85 -1.63 -23.71
C LYS A 50 -9.87 -0.84 -22.89
N LYS A 51 -11.04 -0.63 -23.49
CA LYS A 51 -12.19 0.00 -22.85
C LYS A 51 -13.33 -1.01 -22.72
N ASN A 52 -13.80 -1.20 -21.50
CA ASN A 52 -14.95 -2.04 -21.16
C ASN A 52 -16.21 -1.18 -21.02
N ALA A 53 -17.39 -1.77 -21.25
CA ALA A 53 -18.67 -1.05 -21.21
C ALA A 53 -19.12 -0.67 -19.78
N GLY A 54 -18.55 -1.28 -18.74
CA GLY A 54 -18.93 -1.06 -17.34
C GLY A 54 -18.50 0.30 -16.78
N GLU A 55 -19.13 0.71 -15.69
CA GLU A 55 -18.87 1.99 -15.00
C GLU A 55 -17.92 1.84 -13.81
N VAL A 56 -17.24 0.69 -13.68
CA VAL A 56 -16.24 0.45 -12.65
C VAL A 56 -14.86 0.74 -13.22
N TYR A 57 -14.10 1.57 -12.52
CA TYR A 57 -12.77 2.00 -12.93
C TYR A 57 -11.72 1.63 -11.89
N ALA A 58 -10.50 1.42 -12.33
CA ALA A 58 -9.33 1.24 -11.46
C ALA A 58 -8.26 2.28 -11.81
N ILE A 59 -7.96 3.17 -10.86
CA ILE A 59 -6.77 4.01 -10.92
C ILE A 59 -5.60 3.16 -10.43
N TYR A 60 -4.73 2.76 -11.34
CA TYR A 60 -3.56 1.94 -11.01
C TYR A 60 -2.28 2.75 -11.20
N LEU A 61 -1.62 3.04 -10.07
CA LEU A 61 -0.38 3.81 -10.04
C LEU A 61 0.85 2.91 -10.14
N ILE A 62 1.73 3.25 -11.07
CA ILE A 62 2.89 2.46 -11.46
C ILE A 62 4.16 3.33 -11.37
N TRP A 63 5.16 2.82 -10.66
CA TRP A 63 6.52 3.32 -10.64
C TRP A 63 7.49 2.16 -10.92
N GLN A 64 7.71 1.85 -12.20
CA GLN A 64 8.60 0.78 -12.65
C GLN A 64 9.47 1.20 -13.84
N PRO A 65 10.45 2.10 -13.64
CA PRO A 65 11.30 2.60 -14.73
C PRO A 65 12.07 1.51 -15.48
N ALA A 66 12.37 0.38 -14.81
CA ALA A 66 13.16 -0.72 -15.37
C ALA A 66 12.34 -1.72 -16.23
N GLY A 67 11.02 -1.53 -16.34
CA GLY A 67 10.11 -2.46 -17.03
C GLY A 67 9.04 -3.03 -16.09
N PHE A 68 7.96 -3.57 -16.65
CA PHE A 68 6.80 -4.02 -15.87
C PHE A 68 6.98 -5.45 -15.35
N PRO A 69 7.13 -5.64 -14.03
CA PRO A 69 7.32 -6.95 -13.43
C PRO A 69 6.02 -7.76 -13.40
N TRP A 70 6.14 -9.05 -13.07
CA TRP A 70 5.04 -10.01 -13.06
C TRP A 70 3.83 -9.55 -12.23
N TYR A 71 4.02 -8.87 -11.10
CA TYR A 71 2.92 -8.42 -10.23
C TYR A 71 2.13 -7.23 -10.82
N VAL A 72 2.78 -6.40 -11.64
CA VAL A 72 2.08 -5.36 -12.42
C VAL A 72 1.25 -6.00 -13.51
N LYS A 73 1.82 -6.99 -14.21
CA LYS A 73 1.12 -7.76 -15.25
C LYS A 73 -0.06 -8.55 -14.69
N ASN A 74 0.09 -9.21 -13.55
CA ASN A 74 -0.99 -9.90 -12.85
C ASN A 74 -2.12 -8.93 -12.47
N THR A 75 -1.77 -7.74 -11.96
CA THR A 75 -2.75 -6.71 -11.60
C THR A 75 -3.54 -6.24 -12.83
N LEU A 76 -2.85 -5.88 -13.93
CA LEU A 76 -3.49 -5.46 -15.18
C LEU A 76 -4.37 -6.57 -15.77
N SER A 77 -3.91 -7.83 -15.76
CA SER A 77 -4.69 -8.96 -16.24
C SER A 77 -5.96 -9.14 -15.41
N ALA A 78 -5.85 -9.23 -14.08
CA ALA A 78 -6.99 -9.49 -13.21
C ALA A 78 -8.06 -8.38 -13.28
N LEU A 79 -7.66 -7.11 -13.42
CA LEU A 79 -8.59 -6.01 -13.63
C LEU A 79 -9.33 -6.14 -14.97
N ASN A 80 -8.60 -6.50 -16.04
CA ASN A 80 -9.17 -6.69 -17.37
C ASN A 80 -10.09 -7.91 -17.47
N ASP A 81 -9.75 -9.01 -16.79
CA ASP A 81 -10.57 -10.23 -16.73
C ASP A 81 -11.92 -9.98 -16.05
N LEU A 82 -11.97 -9.00 -15.13
CA LEU A 82 -13.19 -8.54 -14.48
C LEU A 82 -13.93 -7.45 -15.28
N GLY A 83 -13.42 -7.03 -16.44
CA GLY A 83 -14.00 -5.95 -17.23
C GLY A 83 -13.91 -4.58 -16.56
N ILE A 84 -12.99 -4.38 -15.61
CA ILE A 84 -12.76 -3.09 -14.94
C ILE A 84 -11.98 -2.17 -15.89
N ASN A 85 -12.41 -0.93 -16.04
CA ASN A 85 -11.71 0.05 -16.87
C ASN A 85 -10.44 0.56 -16.16
N VAL A 86 -9.27 0.18 -16.66
CA VAL A 86 -7.99 0.58 -16.06
C VAL A 86 -7.58 1.98 -16.52
N ILE A 87 -7.22 2.82 -15.55
CA ILE A 87 -6.61 4.12 -15.72
C ILE A 87 -5.21 4.03 -15.15
N ALA A 88 -4.23 3.78 -16.03
CA ALA A 88 -2.85 3.68 -15.63
C ALA A 88 -2.28 5.07 -15.36
N VAL A 89 -1.66 5.22 -14.20
CA VAL A 89 -0.97 6.41 -13.76
C VAL A 89 0.50 6.07 -13.63
N VAL A 90 1.33 6.59 -14.53
CA VAL A 90 2.75 6.25 -14.55
C VAL A 90 3.56 7.46 -14.11
N ASN A 91 4.28 7.30 -13.00
CA ASN A 91 5.04 8.40 -12.39
C ASN A 91 6.44 8.57 -13.00
N HIS A 92 6.72 8.01 -14.17
CA HIS A 92 7.99 8.15 -14.89
C HIS A 92 7.77 8.18 -16.41
N PRO A 93 8.72 8.71 -17.19
CA PRO A 93 8.68 8.60 -18.64
C PRO A 93 8.62 7.14 -19.11
N LEU A 94 7.90 6.91 -20.21
CA LEU A 94 7.82 5.61 -20.88
C LEU A 94 8.60 5.64 -22.19
N ASN A 95 9.24 4.53 -22.53
CA ASN A 95 9.66 4.30 -23.92
C ASN A 95 8.48 3.75 -24.76
N ASP A 96 8.67 3.67 -26.07
CA ASP A 96 7.61 3.23 -27.01
C ASP A 96 7.10 1.81 -26.72
N GLU A 97 7.98 0.90 -26.28
CA GLU A 97 7.62 -0.48 -25.95
C GLU A 97 6.71 -0.52 -24.71
N GLN A 98 7.10 0.18 -23.63
CA GLN A 98 6.32 0.27 -22.40
C GLN A 98 4.98 0.97 -22.64
N LEU A 99 4.97 2.04 -23.45
CA LEU A 99 3.75 2.75 -23.82
C LEU A 99 2.80 1.82 -24.58
N SER A 100 3.30 1.10 -25.59
CA SER A 100 2.54 0.12 -26.36
C SER A 100 2.01 -1.03 -25.50
N GLU A 101 2.80 -1.51 -24.53
CA GLU A 101 2.36 -2.51 -23.56
C GLU A 101 1.20 -2.00 -22.71
N LEU A 102 1.31 -0.83 -22.08
CA LEU A 102 0.24 -0.31 -21.23
C LEU A 102 -1.02 0.06 -22.00
N ARG A 103 -0.90 0.60 -23.22
CA ARG A 103 -2.07 0.95 -24.05
C ARG A 103 -2.97 -0.25 -24.32
N ARG A 104 -2.40 -1.43 -24.52
CA ARG A 104 -3.16 -2.69 -24.73
C ARG A 104 -3.99 -3.13 -23.52
N HIS A 105 -3.68 -2.62 -22.32
CA HIS A 105 -4.30 -3.05 -21.06
C HIS A 105 -5.16 -1.98 -20.38
N CYS A 106 -5.19 -0.75 -20.91
CA CYS A 106 -5.83 0.38 -20.24
C CYS A 106 -6.87 1.06 -21.12
N ALA A 107 -7.80 1.78 -20.48
CA ALA A 107 -8.72 2.70 -21.14
C ALA A 107 -8.08 4.10 -21.26
N HIS A 108 -7.35 4.50 -20.23
CA HIS A 108 -6.62 5.78 -20.18
C HIS A 108 -5.24 5.58 -19.58
N LEU A 109 -4.27 6.37 -20.04
CA LEU A 109 -2.92 6.40 -19.54
C LEU A 109 -2.50 7.85 -19.27
N LEU A 110 -2.08 8.12 -18.04
CA LEU A 110 -1.59 9.42 -17.58
C LEU A 110 -0.12 9.26 -17.20
N ILE A 111 0.77 9.90 -17.95
CA ILE A 111 2.20 9.96 -17.63
C ILE A 111 2.45 11.27 -16.89
N ARG A 112 3.14 11.18 -15.75
CA ARG A 112 3.44 12.33 -14.90
C ARG A 112 4.84 12.29 -14.32
N ASP A 113 5.27 13.43 -13.78
CA ASP A 113 6.38 13.42 -12.84
C ASP A 113 6.02 12.66 -11.55
N ASN A 114 7.03 12.30 -10.76
CA ASN A 114 6.82 11.53 -9.52
C ASN A 114 6.41 12.41 -8.33
N ALA A 115 5.90 13.62 -8.58
CA ALA A 115 5.60 14.58 -7.52
C ALA A 115 4.48 14.06 -6.59
N GLY A 116 4.76 14.02 -5.30
CA GLY A 116 3.79 13.56 -4.29
C GLY A 116 3.51 12.05 -4.29
N PHE A 117 4.37 11.26 -4.95
CA PHE A 117 4.31 9.79 -4.99
C PHE A 117 2.94 9.26 -5.45
N ASP A 118 2.42 8.26 -4.72
CA ASP A 118 1.16 7.61 -5.01
C ASP A 118 -0.04 8.57 -4.84
N MET A 119 -0.06 9.32 -3.73
CA MET A 119 -1.13 10.26 -3.45
C MET A 119 -1.20 11.42 -4.45
N GLY A 120 -0.05 11.89 -4.96
CA GLY A 120 0.00 12.86 -6.05
C GLY A 120 -0.60 12.29 -7.32
N GLY A 121 -0.25 11.05 -7.68
CA GLY A 121 -0.79 10.42 -8.88
C GLY A 121 -2.29 10.09 -8.78
N TYR A 122 -2.76 9.64 -7.61
CA TYR A 122 -4.18 9.45 -7.36
C TYR A 122 -4.97 10.74 -7.43
N ARG A 123 -4.43 11.84 -6.89
CA ARG A 123 -5.07 13.16 -6.93
C ARG A 123 -5.39 13.54 -8.36
N ASP A 124 -4.37 13.63 -9.19
CA ASP A 124 -4.52 14.15 -10.52
C ASP A 124 -5.37 13.22 -11.42
N ALA A 125 -5.23 11.89 -11.26
CA ALA A 125 -6.09 10.94 -11.96
C ALA A 125 -7.55 11.08 -11.52
N THR A 126 -7.79 11.26 -10.22
CA THR A 126 -9.14 11.49 -9.69
C THR A 126 -9.74 12.76 -10.27
N LEU A 127 -8.99 13.88 -10.27
CA LEU A 127 -9.47 15.15 -10.83
C LEU A 127 -9.76 15.02 -12.34
N PHE A 128 -8.87 14.37 -13.09
CA PHE A 128 -9.08 14.07 -14.51
C PHE A 128 -10.35 13.25 -14.79
N ILE A 129 -10.58 12.19 -14.01
CA ILE A 129 -11.74 11.30 -14.16
C ILE A 129 -13.04 12.01 -13.78
N ARG A 130 -13.02 12.79 -12.69
CA ARG A 130 -14.22 13.45 -12.18
C ARG A 130 -14.83 14.45 -13.16
N GLU A 131 -14.01 15.05 -14.02
CA GLU A 131 -14.47 15.97 -15.05
C GLU A 131 -15.06 15.26 -16.27
N THR A 132 -14.70 13.99 -16.48
CA THR A 132 -14.94 13.28 -17.74
C THR A 132 -15.88 12.08 -17.60
N LEU A 133 -15.99 11.50 -16.41
CA LEU A 133 -16.64 10.22 -16.14
C LEU A 133 -17.52 10.28 -14.89
N LYS A 134 -18.50 9.38 -14.83
CA LYS A 134 -19.39 9.19 -13.67
C LYS A 134 -19.34 7.72 -13.22
N PRO A 135 -18.26 7.30 -12.55
CA PRO A 135 -18.07 5.91 -12.19
C PRO A 135 -19.05 5.48 -11.10
N SER A 136 -19.57 4.25 -11.20
CA SER A 136 -20.36 3.63 -10.14
C SER A 136 -19.47 3.14 -8.99
N ARG A 137 -18.19 2.88 -9.27
CA ARG A 137 -17.13 2.60 -8.28
C ARG A 137 -15.75 2.90 -8.86
N VAL A 138 -14.83 3.35 -8.00
CA VAL A 138 -13.42 3.52 -8.35
C VAL A 138 -12.54 2.75 -7.38
N CYS A 139 -11.74 1.83 -7.91
CA CYS A 139 -10.65 1.15 -7.22
C CYS A 139 -9.36 1.97 -7.34
N TYR A 140 -8.60 2.06 -6.27
CA TYR A 140 -7.31 2.73 -6.19
C TYR A 140 -6.27 1.68 -5.82
N LEU A 141 -5.23 1.54 -6.65
CA LEU A 141 -4.16 0.58 -6.44
C LEU A 141 -2.82 1.22 -6.75
N ASN A 142 -1.76 0.78 -6.06
CA ASN A 142 -0.39 1.07 -6.45
C ASN A 142 0.48 -0.18 -6.46
N ASP A 143 1.68 -0.08 -7.01
CA ASP A 143 2.61 -1.18 -7.20
C ASP A 143 3.61 -1.36 -6.05
N SER A 144 3.29 -0.84 -4.85
CA SER A 144 4.10 -1.00 -3.64
C SER A 144 3.91 -2.36 -2.93
N VAL A 145 3.18 -3.27 -3.58
CA VAL A 145 2.77 -4.60 -3.12
C VAL A 145 3.00 -5.59 -4.27
N TYR A 146 3.45 -6.80 -3.93
CA TYR A 146 3.38 -7.93 -4.85
C TYR A 146 1.93 -8.42 -4.92
N CYS A 147 1.46 -8.73 -6.12
CA CYS A 147 0.11 -9.22 -6.43
C CYS A 147 0.22 -10.60 -7.08
N PHE A 148 0.05 -11.64 -6.28
CA PHE A 148 0.07 -13.04 -6.72
C PHE A 148 -1.19 -13.36 -7.53
N ARG A 149 -1.10 -14.25 -8.52
CA ARG A 149 -2.24 -14.56 -9.39
C ARG A 149 -3.39 -15.24 -8.62
N GLU A 150 -3.03 -16.20 -7.77
CA GLU A 150 -3.98 -16.93 -6.94
C GLU A 150 -4.68 -15.99 -5.95
N GLY A 151 -6.01 -15.92 -6.02
CA GLY A 151 -6.86 -15.09 -5.16
C GLY A 151 -7.05 -13.63 -5.63
N LEU A 152 -6.29 -13.15 -6.63
CA LEU A 152 -6.31 -11.74 -7.04
C LEU A 152 -7.62 -11.32 -7.71
N ILE A 153 -8.15 -12.17 -8.59
CA ILE A 153 -9.46 -11.93 -9.24
C ILE A 153 -10.54 -11.84 -8.17
N ASP A 154 -10.51 -12.70 -7.15
CA ASP A 154 -11.50 -12.68 -6.07
C ASP A 154 -11.40 -11.40 -5.23
N LEU A 155 -10.18 -10.98 -4.89
CA LEU A 155 -9.97 -9.71 -4.20
C LEU A 155 -10.51 -8.52 -5.00
N PHE A 156 -10.17 -8.43 -6.28
CA PHE A 156 -10.61 -7.33 -7.13
C PHE A 156 -12.12 -7.38 -7.40
N ARG A 157 -12.72 -8.57 -7.48
CA ARG A 157 -14.18 -8.71 -7.54
C ARG A 157 -14.83 -8.19 -6.27
N LYS A 158 -14.29 -8.50 -5.08
CA LYS A 158 -14.79 -7.97 -3.80
C LYS A 158 -14.72 -6.44 -3.75
N LEU A 159 -13.61 -5.85 -4.22
CA LEU A 159 -13.49 -4.39 -4.33
C LEU A 159 -14.53 -3.83 -5.30
N ALA A 160 -14.54 -4.29 -6.54
CA ALA A 160 -15.36 -3.77 -7.64
C ALA A 160 -16.87 -3.91 -7.41
N ASN A 161 -17.29 -4.97 -6.71
CA ASN A 161 -18.71 -5.29 -6.50
C ASN A 161 -19.19 -5.03 -5.07
N SER A 162 -18.35 -4.45 -4.19
CA SER A 162 -18.78 -4.17 -2.82
C SER A 162 -19.98 -3.23 -2.84
N ALA A 163 -20.97 -3.53 -2.01
CA ALA A 163 -22.08 -2.64 -1.75
C ALA A 163 -21.78 -1.67 -0.58
N ALA A 164 -20.59 -1.72 0.04
CA ALA A 164 -20.15 -0.73 1.01
C ALA A 164 -19.64 0.53 0.31
N ASP A 165 -19.71 1.68 0.96
CA ASP A 165 -19.21 2.92 0.40
C ASP A 165 -17.69 2.91 0.24
N ILE A 166 -17.02 2.25 1.18
CA ILE A 166 -15.57 2.02 1.14
C ILE A 166 -15.36 0.52 1.27
N ALA A 167 -14.53 -0.03 0.39
CA ALA A 167 -14.08 -1.42 0.49
C ALA A 167 -12.55 -1.46 0.38
N ALA A 168 -11.90 -2.15 1.31
CA ALA A 168 -10.45 -2.22 1.35
C ALA A 168 -9.96 -3.61 1.79
N PRO A 169 -8.79 -4.07 1.34
CA PRO A 169 -8.21 -5.29 1.88
C PRO A 169 -7.73 -5.08 3.33
N PHE A 170 -7.20 -3.89 3.65
CA PHE A 170 -6.58 -3.61 4.94
C PHE A 170 -6.90 -2.23 5.50
N GLU A 171 -6.81 -2.13 6.82
CA GLU A 171 -6.90 -0.90 7.61
C GLU A 171 -5.77 -0.85 8.65
N ASN A 172 -5.64 0.28 9.35
CA ASN A 172 -4.62 0.46 10.36
C ASN A 172 -5.12 1.30 11.55
N HIS A 173 -4.77 0.85 12.76
CA HIS A 173 -5.21 1.42 14.05
C HIS A 173 -4.05 1.96 14.91
N GLU A 174 -2.78 1.86 14.50
CA GLU A 174 -1.59 2.11 15.35
C GLU A 174 -1.53 3.53 15.96
N TYR A 175 -2.01 4.54 15.25
CA TYR A 175 -1.97 5.94 15.69
C TYR A 175 -3.32 6.63 15.57
N SER A 176 -3.94 6.46 14.42
CA SER A 176 -5.26 6.96 14.08
C SER A 176 -5.86 5.97 13.10
N TYR A 177 -7.16 5.71 13.20
CA TYR A 177 -7.83 4.86 12.23
C TYR A 177 -7.66 5.39 10.81
N HIS A 178 -7.26 4.53 9.86
CA HIS A 178 -7.23 4.85 8.44
C HIS A 178 -7.28 3.60 7.56
N ILE A 179 -7.81 3.76 6.36
CA ILE A 179 -7.73 2.79 5.26
C ILE A 179 -6.34 2.90 4.62
N GLN A 180 -5.75 1.78 4.24
CA GLN A 180 -4.43 1.78 3.61
C GLN A 180 -4.52 2.15 2.11
N SER A 181 -3.72 3.11 1.65
CA SER A 181 -3.88 3.72 0.32
C SER A 181 -3.33 2.88 -0.84
N PHE A 182 -2.63 1.78 -0.56
CA PHE A 182 -2.07 0.93 -1.63
C PHE A 182 -3.13 0.10 -2.36
N CYS A 183 -4.29 -0.12 -1.75
CA CYS A 183 -5.42 -0.81 -2.36
C CYS A 183 -6.71 -0.50 -1.60
N PHE A 184 -7.67 0.15 -2.24
CA PHE A 184 -9.02 0.37 -1.71
C PHE A 184 -9.98 0.69 -2.86
N SER A 185 -11.27 0.79 -2.57
CA SER A 185 -12.26 1.28 -3.52
C SER A 185 -13.31 2.14 -2.82
N VAL A 186 -13.88 3.07 -3.57
CA VAL A 186 -14.94 3.96 -3.11
C VAL A 186 -16.15 3.87 -4.06
N SER A 187 -17.35 3.87 -3.50
CA SER A 187 -18.60 3.92 -4.28
C SER A 187 -18.65 5.21 -5.11
N GLY A 188 -19.46 5.21 -6.17
CA GLY A 188 -19.73 6.43 -6.95
C GLY A 188 -20.27 7.57 -6.09
N ARG A 189 -21.01 7.25 -5.01
CA ARG A 189 -21.51 8.23 -4.04
C ARG A 189 -20.37 8.97 -3.33
N ILE A 190 -19.41 8.23 -2.76
CA ILE A 190 -18.22 8.83 -2.14
C ILE A 190 -17.37 9.52 -3.20
N PHE A 191 -17.13 8.86 -4.33
CA PHE A 191 -16.30 9.40 -5.41
C PHE A 191 -16.84 10.72 -5.95
N LEU A 192 -18.15 10.95 -5.94
CA LEU A 192 -18.79 12.19 -6.41
C LEU A 192 -19.06 13.20 -5.29
N SER A 193 -18.84 12.85 -4.02
CA SER A 193 -19.09 13.75 -2.89
C SER A 193 -18.21 15.01 -2.92
N GLU A 194 -18.66 16.07 -2.24
CA GLU A 194 -17.91 17.32 -2.12
C GLU A 194 -16.73 17.19 -1.15
N GLU A 195 -16.79 16.33 -0.14
CA GLU A 195 -15.69 16.03 0.79
C GLU A 195 -14.53 15.38 0.04
N PHE A 196 -14.81 14.38 -0.79
CA PHE A 196 -13.81 13.70 -1.62
C PHE A 196 -13.16 14.67 -2.61
N LYS A 197 -13.99 15.49 -3.27
CA LYS A 197 -13.53 16.52 -4.20
C LYS A 197 -12.62 17.54 -3.51
N THR A 198 -13.09 18.07 -2.38
CA THR A 198 -12.38 19.09 -1.59
C THR A 198 -11.04 18.54 -1.10
N PHE A 199 -11.00 17.29 -0.65
CA PHE A 199 -9.75 16.62 -0.28
C PHE A 199 -8.76 16.63 -1.44
N TRP A 200 -9.14 16.12 -2.61
CA TRP A 200 -8.21 16.03 -3.74
C TRP A 200 -7.82 17.39 -4.32
N GLN A 201 -8.76 18.33 -4.40
CA GLN A 201 -8.45 19.70 -4.82
C GLN A 201 -7.44 20.35 -3.88
N ASN A 202 -7.55 20.12 -2.57
CA ASN A 202 -6.69 20.74 -1.56
C ASN A 202 -5.41 19.95 -1.25
N TYR A 203 -5.35 18.66 -1.55
CA TYR A 203 -4.15 17.85 -1.34
C TYR A 203 -2.96 18.49 -2.07
N LEU A 204 -1.86 18.65 -1.35
CA LEU A 204 -0.61 19.19 -1.87
C LEU A 204 0.34 18.02 -2.15
N PRO A 205 0.67 17.72 -3.42
CA PRO A 205 1.68 16.72 -3.75
C PRO A 205 3.04 17.18 -3.24
N VAL A 206 3.57 16.49 -2.22
CA VAL A 206 4.89 16.75 -1.65
C VAL A 206 5.69 15.46 -1.68
N ASP A 207 6.94 15.54 -2.14
CA ASP A 207 7.89 14.42 -2.13
C ASP A 207 8.38 14.12 -0.71
N SER A 208 7.45 13.80 0.19
CA SER A 208 7.77 13.38 1.55
C SER A 208 6.83 12.26 1.94
N ARG A 209 7.41 11.10 2.26
CA ARG A 209 6.63 9.94 2.66
C ARG A 209 5.78 10.20 3.90
N VAL A 210 6.31 10.95 4.87
CA VAL A 210 5.55 11.37 6.07
C VAL A 210 4.36 12.24 5.67
N TRP A 211 4.51 13.13 4.68
CA TRP A 211 3.40 13.94 4.18
C TRP A 211 2.36 13.09 3.45
N ALA A 212 2.80 12.19 2.58
CA ALA A 212 1.91 11.27 1.87
C ALA A 212 1.11 10.37 2.82
N ILE A 213 1.69 9.97 3.96
CA ILE A 213 0.97 9.21 4.99
C ILE A 213 0.04 10.13 5.80
N ASP A 214 0.55 11.23 6.36
CA ASP A 214 -0.20 12.06 7.31
C ASP A 214 -1.29 12.92 6.64
N LYS A 215 -0.93 13.60 5.55
CA LYS A 215 -1.85 14.48 4.79
C LYS A 215 -2.52 13.77 3.64
N GLY A 216 -1.93 12.67 3.16
CA GLY A 216 -2.51 11.85 2.10
C GLY A 216 -3.37 10.72 2.66
N GLU A 217 -2.80 9.59 3.04
CA GLU A 217 -3.53 8.37 3.45
C GLU A 217 -4.49 8.61 4.62
N LYS A 218 -3.99 9.20 5.72
CA LYS A 218 -4.82 9.55 6.88
C LYS A 218 -5.78 10.70 6.56
N GLY A 219 -5.31 11.72 5.83
CA GLY A 219 -6.13 12.85 5.41
C GLY A 219 -7.33 12.43 4.57
N LEU A 220 -7.12 11.49 3.64
CA LEU A 220 -8.17 10.91 2.81
C LEU A 220 -9.18 10.17 3.67
N SER A 221 -8.71 9.28 4.56
CA SER A 221 -9.58 8.54 5.47
C SER A 221 -10.41 9.47 6.35
N ASN A 222 -9.80 10.53 6.91
CA ASN A 222 -10.50 11.55 7.69
C ASN A 222 -11.59 12.28 6.89
N ALA A 223 -11.44 12.41 5.57
CA ALA A 223 -12.43 13.05 4.71
C ALA A 223 -13.60 12.11 4.36
N ILE A 224 -13.33 10.81 4.11
CA ILE A 224 -14.34 9.89 3.56
C ILE A 224 -14.99 8.97 4.57
N VAL A 225 -14.28 8.58 5.64
CA VAL A 225 -14.82 7.67 6.66
C VAL A 225 -16.05 8.26 7.36
N PRO A 226 -16.09 9.56 7.74
CA PRO A 226 -17.25 10.12 8.41
C PRO A 226 -18.53 10.17 7.57
N ILE A 227 -18.39 10.19 6.24
CA ILE A 227 -19.54 10.26 5.31
C ILE A 227 -19.93 8.90 4.73
N ALA A 228 -19.16 7.84 5.04
CA ALA A 228 -19.45 6.48 4.60
C ALA A 228 -20.53 5.85 5.49
N GLU A 229 -21.57 5.26 4.90
CA GLU A 229 -22.60 4.54 5.64
C GLU A 229 -22.12 3.14 6.02
N ARG A 230 -21.29 2.54 5.15
CA ARG A 230 -20.69 1.23 5.38
C ARG A 230 -19.26 1.18 4.87
N ILE A 231 -18.41 0.55 5.66
CA ILE A 231 -17.02 0.23 5.31
C ILE A 231 -16.86 -1.28 5.40
N ASP A 232 -16.24 -1.88 4.40
CA ASP A 232 -15.95 -3.31 4.33
C ASP A 232 -14.44 -3.54 4.24
N VAL A 233 -13.88 -4.30 5.18
CA VAL A 233 -12.44 -4.57 5.25
C VAL A 233 -12.19 -6.07 5.26
N PHE A 234 -11.46 -6.58 4.27
CA PHE A 234 -11.45 -8.02 3.99
C PHE A 234 -10.47 -8.84 4.85
N TYR A 235 -9.34 -8.26 5.25
CA TYR A 235 -8.32 -8.94 6.04
C TYR A 235 -8.16 -8.22 7.38
N THR A 236 -8.88 -8.72 8.40
CA THR A 236 -8.88 -8.19 9.76
C THR A 236 -8.57 -9.28 10.77
N PRO A 237 -8.16 -8.92 12.01
CA PRO A 237 -8.01 -9.90 13.09
C PRO A 237 -9.29 -10.71 13.36
N ASP A 238 -10.47 -10.10 13.14
CA ASP A 238 -11.76 -10.77 13.34
C ASP A 238 -12.06 -11.79 12.25
N HIS A 239 -11.70 -11.50 10.99
CA HIS A 239 -11.80 -12.48 9.92
C HIS A 239 -10.77 -13.61 10.04
N LEU A 240 -9.62 -13.35 10.66
CA LEU A 240 -8.58 -14.35 10.93
C LEU A 240 -8.96 -15.27 12.11
N ARG A 241 -9.66 -14.75 13.12
CA ARG A 241 -9.96 -15.44 14.38
C ARG A 241 -10.60 -16.83 14.23
N PRO A 242 -11.59 -17.08 13.35
CA PRO A 242 -12.17 -18.41 13.18
C PRO A 242 -11.13 -19.46 12.80
N PHE A 243 -10.24 -19.14 11.85
CA PHE A 243 -9.16 -20.04 11.44
C PHE A 243 -8.24 -20.38 12.61
N LEU A 244 -7.91 -19.41 13.46
CA LEU A 244 -7.09 -19.64 14.64
C LEU A 244 -7.80 -20.49 15.70
N LEU A 245 -9.12 -20.34 15.86
CA LEU A 245 -9.90 -21.15 16.80
C LEU A 245 -9.93 -22.63 16.40
N ASP A 246 -9.76 -22.96 15.12
CA ASP A 246 -9.78 -24.34 14.64
C ASP A 246 -8.43 -25.07 14.82
N LEU A 247 -7.34 -24.34 15.03
CA LEU A 247 -6.00 -24.93 15.17
C LEU A 247 -5.77 -25.57 16.56
N PRO A 248 -4.96 -26.64 16.64
CA PRO A 248 -4.51 -27.19 17.91
C PRO A 248 -3.53 -26.23 18.60
N LEU A 249 -3.39 -26.39 19.93
CA LEU A 249 -2.64 -25.45 20.77
C LEU A 249 -1.16 -25.35 20.38
N ASP A 250 -0.52 -26.46 20.01
CA ASP A 250 0.88 -26.49 19.60
C ASP A 250 1.09 -25.73 18.28
N GLU A 251 0.15 -25.83 17.35
CA GLU A 251 0.22 -25.12 16.07
C GLU A 251 0.04 -23.61 16.25
N LEU A 252 -0.88 -23.19 17.12
CA LEU A 252 -1.04 -21.78 17.50
C LEU A 252 0.25 -21.18 18.08
N GLN A 253 0.97 -21.93 18.91
CA GLN A 253 2.25 -21.48 19.48
C GLN A 253 3.32 -21.29 18.39
N ARG A 254 3.33 -22.16 17.37
CA ARG A 254 4.26 -22.06 16.23
C ARG A 254 3.98 -20.82 15.36
N LEU A 255 2.76 -20.29 15.36
CA LEU A 255 2.41 -19.10 14.57
C LEU A 255 3.20 -17.85 14.95
N ASN A 256 3.84 -17.81 16.12
CA ASN A 256 4.74 -16.73 16.51
C ASN A 256 5.82 -16.43 15.45
N ARG A 257 6.23 -17.43 14.66
CA ARG A 257 7.23 -17.26 13.58
C ARG A 257 6.76 -16.35 12.44
N TYR A 258 5.46 -16.26 12.19
CA TYR A 258 4.89 -15.46 11.10
C TYR A 258 4.75 -13.98 11.41
N PHE A 259 4.97 -13.57 12.67
CA PHE A 259 4.94 -12.15 13.03
C PHE A 259 6.29 -11.49 12.76
N PRO A 260 6.33 -10.16 12.58
CA PRO A 260 7.59 -9.44 12.49
C PRO A 260 8.47 -9.63 13.72
N ARG A 261 9.79 -9.73 13.52
CA ARG A 261 10.79 -10.02 14.57
C ARG A 261 10.67 -9.15 15.82
N LEU A 262 10.29 -7.88 15.66
CA LEU A 262 10.19 -6.91 16.76
C LEU A 262 8.93 -7.07 17.63
N VAL A 263 7.93 -7.81 17.16
CA VAL A 263 6.66 -8.02 17.89
C VAL A 263 6.45 -9.47 18.31
N ARG A 264 7.36 -10.38 17.95
CA ARG A 264 7.30 -11.77 18.39
C ARG A 264 7.45 -11.89 19.90
N HIS A 265 6.74 -12.85 20.47
CA HIS A 265 6.97 -13.28 21.84
C HIS A 265 8.30 -14.01 21.97
N LYS A 266 8.86 -13.95 23.17
CA LYS A 266 10.01 -14.78 23.52
C LYS A 266 9.58 -16.23 23.69
N GLU A 267 10.55 -17.12 23.55
CA GLU A 267 10.36 -18.54 23.80
C GLU A 267 9.80 -18.77 25.22
N GLY A 268 8.78 -19.63 25.34
CA GLY A 268 8.13 -19.94 26.62
C GLY A 268 7.00 -18.97 27.03
N GLU A 269 6.85 -17.81 26.41
CA GLU A 269 5.79 -16.85 26.78
C GLU A 269 4.40 -17.32 26.35
N LEU A 270 4.27 -17.82 25.12
CA LEU A 270 2.98 -18.27 24.58
C LEU A 270 2.51 -19.61 25.17
N GLN A 271 3.44 -20.45 25.65
CA GLN A 271 3.15 -21.74 26.27
C GLN A 271 2.34 -21.63 27.57
N LYS A 272 2.34 -20.44 28.18
CA LYS A 272 1.62 -20.15 29.42
C LYS A 272 0.15 -19.80 29.18
N LEU A 273 -0.26 -19.60 27.93
CA LEU A 273 -1.59 -19.15 27.56
C LEU A 273 -2.51 -20.33 27.24
N SER A 274 -3.76 -20.25 27.69
CA SER A 274 -4.82 -21.12 27.18
C SER A 274 -5.07 -20.86 25.69
N LYS A 275 -5.71 -21.80 24.98
CA LYS A 275 -6.06 -21.65 23.56
C LYS A 275 -6.79 -20.33 23.26
N SER A 276 -7.79 -19.97 24.06
CA SER A 276 -8.57 -18.74 23.87
C SER A 276 -7.72 -17.47 24.09
N GLN A 277 -6.85 -17.47 25.10
CA GLN A 277 -5.92 -16.37 25.35
C GLN A 277 -4.90 -16.23 24.23
N LEU A 278 -4.39 -17.37 23.72
CA LEU A 278 -3.41 -17.39 22.64
C LEU A 278 -4.01 -16.84 21.34
N VAL A 279 -5.22 -17.27 20.95
CA VAL A 279 -5.92 -16.70 19.78
C VAL A 279 -6.11 -15.20 19.93
N THR A 280 -6.53 -14.75 21.12
CA THR A 280 -6.71 -13.32 21.39
C THR A 280 -5.40 -12.54 21.28
N GLU A 281 -4.30 -13.11 21.78
CA GLU A 281 -2.98 -12.49 21.69
C GLU A 281 -2.48 -12.42 20.25
N LEU A 282 -2.63 -13.49 19.46
CA LEU A 282 -2.24 -13.49 18.05
C LEU A 282 -3.04 -12.44 17.25
N CYS A 283 -4.36 -12.35 17.45
CA CYS A 283 -5.18 -11.29 16.86
C CYS A 283 -4.70 -9.88 17.28
N ARG A 284 -4.33 -9.70 18.56
CA ARG A 284 -3.78 -8.43 19.07
C ARG A 284 -2.46 -8.06 18.38
N LEU A 285 -1.57 -9.03 18.19
CA LEU A 285 -0.29 -8.83 17.47
C LEU A 285 -0.50 -8.46 16.00
N VAL A 286 -1.52 -9.02 15.35
CA VAL A 286 -1.90 -8.61 13.98
C VAL A 286 -2.37 -7.15 13.98
N ALA A 287 -3.15 -6.73 14.97
CA ALA A 287 -3.74 -5.40 15.04
C ALA A 287 -2.77 -4.28 15.49
N ILE A 288 -1.62 -4.62 16.09
CA ILE A 288 -0.77 -3.64 16.78
C ILE A 288 -0.13 -2.60 15.85
N ARG A 289 0.01 -2.93 14.56
CA ARG A 289 0.55 -2.05 13.51
C ARG A 289 -0.23 -2.21 12.22
N SER A 290 0.32 -1.66 11.14
CA SER A 290 -0.11 -1.93 9.76
C SER A 290 -0.33 -3.42 9.51
N GLN A 291 -1.60 -3.81 9.33
CA GLN A 291 -2.02 -5.21 9.33
C GLN A 291 -1.41 -6.03 8.18
N ILE A 292 -1.14 -5.41 7.02
CA ILE A 292 -0.42 -6.10 5.93
C ILE A 292 1.02 -6.47 6.30
N HIS A 293 1.65 -5.81 7.27
CA HIS A 293 3.01 -6.12 7.73
C HIS A 293 3.01 -7.13 8.88
N THR A 294 2.08 -6.99 9.83
CA THR A 294 2.00 -7.85 11.02
C THR A 294 1.24 -9.14 10.76
N GLY A 295 0.09 -9.05 10.08
CA GLY A 295 -0.69 -10.21 9.64
C GLY A 295 -0.12 -10.88 8.39
N ALA A 296 0.69 -10.17 7.59
CA ALA A 296 1.49 -10.64 6.45
C ALA A 296 1.20 -12.08 5.99
N PHE A 297 2.00 -13.05 6.45
CA PHE A 297 1.92 -14.44 6.02
C PHE A 297 0.73 -15.21 6.62
N LEU A 298 0.17 -14.76 7.75
CA LEU A 298 -1.03 -15.36 8.33
C LEU A 298 -2.25 -15.13 7.43
N TYR A 299 -2.39 -13.92 6.88
CA TYR A 299 -3.48 -13.64 5.94
C TYR A 299 -3.32 -14.40 4.61
N GLN A 300 -2.08 -14.67 4.19
CA GLN A 300 -1.84 -15.52 3.03
C GLN A 300 -2.22 -16.97 3.34
N ARG A 301 -1.71 -17.52 4.45
CA ARG A 301 -1.94 -18.91 4.88
C ARG A 301 -3.40 -19.25 5.12
N PHE A 302 -4.12 -18.40 5.83
CA PHE A 302 -5.47 -18.73 6.33
C PHE A 302 -6.59 -18.12 5.50
N MET A 303 -6.32 -17.03 4.78
CA MET A 303 -7.37 -16.26 4.09
C MET A 303 -7.10 -16.10 2.59
N GLY A 304 -6.04 -16.73 2.06
CA GLY A 304 -5.69 -16.65 0.65
C GLY A 304 -5.37 -15.24 0.16
N CYS A 305 -4.85 -14.36 1.03
CA CYS A 305 -4.53 -12.98 0.66
C CYS A 305 -3.55 -12.92 -0.52
N PRO A 306 -3.92 -12.35 -1.68
CA PRO A 306 -3.07 -12.32 -2.88
C PRO A 306 -2.02 -11.20 -2.85
N MET A 307 -1.88 -10.49 -1.73
CA MET A 307 -1.02 -9.31 -1.61
C MET A 307 0.07 -9.49 -0.56
N MET A 308 1.27 -9.00 -0.86
CA MET A 308 2.38 -8.91 0.09
C MET A 308 3.12 -7.59 -0.06
N LYS A 309 3.45 -6.93 1.06
CA LYS A 309 4.19 -5.66 1.00
C LYS A 309 5.64 -5.88 0.53
N ARG A 310 6.12 -5.00 -0.34
CA ARG A 310 7.47 -5.10 -0.94
C ARG A 310 8.61 -4.66 -0.02
N ASP A 311 8.29 -4.09 1.15
CA ASP A 311 9.29 -3.52 2.06
C ASP A 311 9.43 -4.30 3.37
N LEU A 312 8.92 -5.54 3.45
CA LEU A 312 9.06 -6.41 4.62
C LEU A 312 10.52 -6.59 5.04
N TYR A 313 11.41 -6.90 4.09
CA TYR A 313 12.86 -7.01 4.33
C TYR A 313 13.49 -5.64 4.60
N TYR A 314 13.18 -4.63 3.77
CA TYR A 314 13.71 -3.27 3.90
C TYR A 314 13.46 -2.68 5.30
N ARG A 315 12.29 -2.94 5.86
CA ARG A 315 11.86 -2.51 7.21
C ARG A 315 12.28 -3.46 8.33
N LEU A 316 13.06 -4.49 8.03
CA LEU A 316 13.55 -5.47 9.00
C LEU A 316 12.40 -6.19 9.75
N GLN A 317 11.25 -6.35 9.09
CA GLN A 317 10.15 -7.12 9.67
C GLN A 317 10.53 -8.61 9.70
N PHE A 318 11.19 -9.09 8.64
CA PHE A 318 11.65 -10.47 8.46
C PHE A 318 13.05 -10.46 7.80
N SER A 319 13.83 -11.55 7.93
CA SER A 319 14.97 -11.79 7.02
C SER A 319 14.50 -12.34 5.68
N LEU A 320 15.41 -12.37 4.70
CA LEU A 320 15.17 -13.03 3.43
C LEU A 320 14.86 -14.53 3.62
N ASP A 321 15.61 -15.23 4.48
CA ASP A 321 15.37 -16.66 4.72
C ASP A 321 13.96 -16.92 5.29
N GLU A 322 13.50 -16.08 6.23
CA GLU A 322 12.15 -16.19 6.78
C GLU A 322 11.07 -15.88 5.73
N ILE A 323 11.33 -14.92 4.84
CA ILE A 323 10.41 -14.60 3.75
C ILE A 323 10.33 -15.78 2.78
N GLU A 324 11.47 -16.36 2.41
CA GLU A 324 11.54 -17.52 1.53
C GLU A 324 10.82 -18.73 2.14
N GLU A 325 11.14 -19.09 3.39
CA GLU A 325 10.49 -20.22 4.08
C GLU A 325 8.98 -20.03 4.17
N ASN A 326 8.52 -18.84 4.57
CA ASN A 326 7.10 -18.56 4.69
C ASN A 326 6.40 -18.60 3.33
N LEU A 327 7.03 -18.06 2.28
CA LEU A 327 6.48 -18.08 0.92
C LEU A 327 6.37 -19.51 0.38
N ARG A 328 7.38 -20.36 0.60
CA ARG A 328 7.34 -21.78 0.20
C ARG A 328 6.21 -22.52 0.89
N GLU A 329 5.96 -22.23 2.16
CA GLU A 329 4.88 -22.87 2.92
C GLU A 329 3.49 -22.38 2.52
N VAL A 330 3.33 -21.09 2.20
CA VAL A 330 2.00 -20.51 1.92
C VAL A 330 1.64 -20.44 0.44
N ARG A 331 2.60 -20.63 -0.47
CA ARG A 331 2.43 -20.43 -1.92
C ARG A 331 3.21 -21.43 -2.78
N GLU A 332 3.20 -22.70 -2.43
CA GLU A 332 4.02 -23.76 -3.06
C GLU A 332 4.07 -23.74 -4.61
N ASN A 333 2.99 -23.33 -5.26
CA ASN A 333 2.86 -23.32 -6.73
C ASN A 333 3.27 -22.01 -7.42
N ASP A 334 3.74 -21.00 -6.70
CA ASP A 334 4.13 -19.70 -7.28
C ASP A 334 5.60 -19.72 -7.74
N ASP A 335 5.88 -19.28 -8.96
CA ASP A 335 7.21 -19.32 -9.58
C ASP A 335 8.03 -18.05 -9.35
N HIS A 336 7.47 -17.05 -8.66
CA HIS A 336 8.09 -15.73 -8.51
C HIS A 336 8.98 -15.56 -7.27
N PHE A 337 9.28 -16.62 -6.51
CA PHE A 337 10.10 -16.52 -5.30
C PHE A 337 11.48 -15.91 -5.56
N GLY A 338 12.15 -16.35 -6.63
CA GLY A 338 13.47 -15.83 -7.02
C GLY A 338 13.42 -14.34 -7.30
N ASP A 339 12.39 -13.89 -8.03
CA ASP A 339 12.18 -12.47 -8.36
C ASP A 339 11.93 -11.62 -7.12
N ILE A 340 11.13 -12.12 -6.17
CA ILE A 340 10.83 -11.43 -4.91
C ILE A 340 12.11 -11.25 -4.09
N LEU A 341 12.88 -12.32 -3.90
CA LEU A 341 14.12 -12.27 -3.13
C LEU A 341 15.14 -11.34 -3.79
N ALA A 342 15.26 -11.38 -5.13
CA ALA A 342 16.14 -10.48 -5.87
C ALA A 342 15.72 -9.01 -5.76
N ASP A 343 14.42 -8.69 -5.86
CA ASP A 343 13.89 -7.32 -5.68
C ASP A 343 14.19 -6.80 -4.26
N MET A 344 13.94 -7.63 -3.24
CA MET A 344 14.22 -7.27 -1.85
C MET A 344 15.73 -7.10 -1.57
N GLN A 345 16.57 -7.99 -2.10
CA GLN A 345 18.03 -7.89 -1.99
C GLN A 345 18.57 -6.61 -2.65
N LYS A 346 18.11 -6.31 -3.87
CA LYS A 346 18.51 -5.10 -4.61
C LYS A 346 18.12 -3.83 -3.87
N LYS A 347 16.96 -3.82 -3.22
CA LYS A 347 16.50 -2.70 -2.38
C LYS A 347 17.32 -2.57 -1.09
N GLY A 348 17.89 -3.67 -0.59
CA GLY A 348 18.66 -3.74 0.64
C GLY A 348 17.81 -3.49 1.88
N THR A 349 18.48 -3.25 3.01
CA THR A 349 17.82 -2.88 4.26
C THR A 349 17.95 -1.39 4.56
N GLY A 350 17.06 -0.86 5.42
CA GLY A 350 17.23 0.49 5.97
C GLY A 350 18.55 0.71 6.74
N ARG A 351 19.34 -0.34 7.00
CA ARG A 351 20.66 -0.27 7.67
C ARG A 351 21.81 -0.06 6.70
N ASP A 352 21.62 -0.39 5.42
CA ASP A 352 22.63 -0.22 4.37
C ASP A 352 22.61 1.21 3.79
N LEU A 353 21.71 2.04 4.32
CA LEU A 353 21.58 3.44 4.01
C LEU A 353 22.74 4.25 4.60
N SER A 354 23.25 5.22 3.85
CA SER A 354 24.21 6.21 4.38
C SER A 354 23.69 6.86 5.67
N TYR A 355 24.57 7.39 6.51
CA TYR A 355 24.20 8.00 7.81
C TYR A 355 23.00 8.97 7.72
N TRP A 356 22.98 9.80 6.67
CA TRP A 356 21.87 10.72 6.39
C TRP A 356 20.56 10.01 6.02
N ASN A 357 20.64 8.91 5.29
CA ASN A 357 19.48 8.10 4.94
C ASN A 357 19.00 7.25 6.14
N MET A 358 19.90 6.79 7.03
CA MET A 358 19.48 6.21 8.31
C MET A 358 18.71 7.20 9.18
N ALA A 359 19.16 8.46 9.25
CA ALA A 359 18.46 9.51 9.98
C ALA A 359 17.07 9.81 9.37
N LYS A 360 16.94 9.81 8.04
CA LYS A 360 15.64 9.92 7.37
C LYS A 360 14.74 8.70 7.63
N PHE A 361 15.30 7.49 7.60
CA PHE A 361 14.58 6.26 7.88
C PHE A 361 14.01 6.25 9.30
N ALA A 362 14.80 6.70 10.29
CA ALA A 362 14.36 6.82 11.68
C ALA A 362 13.19 7.80 11.88
N GLU A 363 13.09 8.82 11.01
CA GLU A 363 11.99 9.79 10.99
C GLU A 363 10.85 9.40 10.02
N GLY A 364 10.91 8.21 9.39
CA GLY A 364 9.90 7.73 8.46
C GLY A 364 9.86 8.44 7.09
N LEU A 365 10.92 9.20 6.75
CA LEU A 365 11.01 10.01 5.53
C LEU A 365 11.45 9.24 4.29
N LEU A 366 11.88 7.98 4.43
CA LEU A 366 12.26 7.05 3.35
C LEU A 366 11.27 5.89 3.20
#